data_AF-A0A1A9M795-F1
#
_entry.id   AF-A0A1A9M795-F1
#
_cell.length_a   1.000
_cell.length_b   1.000
_cell.length_c   1.000
_cell.angle_alpha   90.00
_cell.angle_beta   90.00
_cell.angle_gamma   90.00
#
_symmetry.space_group_name_H-M   'P 1'
#
loop_
_entity.id
_entity.type
_entity.pdbx_description
1 polymer ?
#
loop_
_entity_poly.entity_id
_entity_poly.type
_entity_poly.pdbx_seq_one_letter_code
_entity_poly.pdbx_strand_id
1 'polypeptide(L)'
;MSAVWLVAREELRFMARNRSAAIGVVLLMLLTLVAALTAAHHQREVTEFRARQQQAAQQAFDAQPDRHPHRVVHYGHFIYRPLPALAAFDSGVDAFTGNSMFLEGHRQNTANFGDVRQSSLLVRFGQLTPAFVLQVLAPLMLVFLGYGAVAREQETGTLRVLLLQGATRRQLLGGKYLALAAVAAACLLPALVGLIPIALLPGQAVLVALLVLAYGVYLLVWCGLVLAVSMLCRRGRDALLVSLALWVWLALLVPRVAPDVASAAYRLPTRLETDVAIQRDLRTLGDSHNPDDPHFAQFKQQVLARYRVQRVEDLPVNYKGLLALEGERLTASLFERYAARDARIQQQQNLLVRTFAALSPTVALREVSMALAETDLRAHERFLAQAEHYRYTLVQRLNQLQADAVSMADDTAQDAGADQRKRISAAHWQRIPVFRFTPASNAEVVRAAAVPLGLIAAWMLAAWCMLLAAGRRVGVAR
;
A
#
# COMPACT_ATOMS: atom_id res chain seq x y z
N MET A 1 -17.67 14.69 42.10
CA MET A 1 -16.93 13.90 41.08
C MET A 1 -17.77 12.69 40.71
N SER A 2 -17.90 12.34 39.43
CA SER A 2 -18.68 11.15 39.04
C SER A 2 -18.00 9.87 39.55
N ALA A 3 -18.77 8.87 39.96
CA ALA A 3 -18.21 7.59 40.46
C ALA A 3 -17.33 6.89 39.40
N VAL A 4 -17.68 7.01 38.11
CA VAL A 4 -16.90 6.50 36.98
C VAL A 4 -15.50 7.10 36.96
N TRP A 5 -15.38 8.42 37.13
CA TRP A 5 -14.09 9.11 37.12
C TRP A 5 -13.23 8.72 38.34
N LEU A 6 -13.85 8.54 39.49
CA LEU A 6 -13.14 8.09 40.70
C LEU A 6 -12.53 6.71 40.50
N VAL A 7 -13.32 5.75 39.98
CA VAL A 7 -12.82 4.41 39.63
C VAL A 7 -11.70 4.49 38.60
N ALA A 8 -11.86 5.29 37.54
CA ALA A 8 -10.83 5.44 36.50
C ALA A 8 -9.51 5.97 37.08
N ARG A 9 -9.59 6.99 37.95
CA ARG A 9 -8.43 7.59 38.60
C ARG A 9 -7.71 6.60 39.50
N GLU A 10 -8.43 5.81 40.29
CA GLU A 10 -7.82 4.80 41.16
C GLU A 10 -7.20 3.65 40.36
N GLU A 11 -7.83 3.22 39.27
CA GLU A 11 -7.25 2.20 38.40
C GLU A 11 -5.96 2.70 37.72
N LEU A 12 -5.95 3.95 37.24
CA LEU A 12 -4.74 4.57 36.69
C LEU A 12 -3.63 4.73 37.74
N ARG A 13 -3.98 5.10 38.98
CA ARG A 13 -3.04 5.16 40.11
C ARG A 13 -2.45 3.79 40.41
N PHE A 14 -3.28 2.75 40.39
CA PHE A 14 -2.82 1.37 40.56
C PHE A 14 -1.83 0.97 39.47
N MET A 15 -2.16 1.23 38.20
CA MET A 15 -1.28 0.94 37.06
C MET A 15 0.05 1.72 37.15
N ALA A 16 0.01 2.99 37.53
CA ALA A 16 1.19 3.84 37.68
C ALA A 16 2.10 3.40 38.86
N ARG A 17 1.53 2.87 39.94
CA ARG A 17 2.29 2.34 41.09
C ARG A 17 3.00 1.03 40.76
N ASN A 18 2.45 0.24 39.83
CA ASN A 18 3.13 -0.95 39.34
C ASN A 18 4.26 -0.52 38.39
N ARG A 19 5.50 -0.51 38.91
CA ARG A 19 6.67 -0.02 38.18
C ARG A 19 6.83 -0.69 36.81
N SER A 20 6.59 -2.00 36.71
CA SER A 20 6.72 -2.72 35.43
C SER A 20 5.71 -2.25 34.40
N ALA A 21 4.46 -1.99 34.81
CA ALA A 21 3.41 -1.45 33.96
C ALA A 21 3.74 -0.02 33.48
N ALA A 22 4.15 0.85 34.41
CA ALA A 22 4.52 2.23 34.08
C ALA A 22 5.72 2.29 33.14
N ILE A 23 6.78 1.51 33.41
CA ILE A 23 7.97 1.40 32.55
C ILE A 23 7.57 0.88 31.17
N GLY A 24 6.71 -0.14 31.11
CA GLY A 24 6.21 -0.69 29.84
C GLY A 24 5.50 0.35 28.97
N VAL A 25 4.59 1.15 29.55
CA VAL A 25 3.89 2.21 28.83
C VAL A 25 4.85 3.29 28.35
N VAL A 26 5.77 3.76 29.21
CA VAL A 26 6.77 4.76 28.84
C VAL A 26 7.69 4.24 27.73
N LEU A 27 8.17 3.00 27.84
CA LEU A 27 9.01 2.38 26.81
C LEU A 27 8.26 2.26 25.48
N LEU A 28 6.98 1.88 25.50
CA LEU A 28 6.16 1.82 24.30
C LEU A 28 5.97 3.22 23.69
N MET A 29 5.70 4.25 24.51
CA MET A 29 5.59 5.62 24.03
C MET A 29 6.90 6.12 23.40
N LEU A 30 8.05 5.82 24.03
CA LEU A 30 9.37 6.13 23.49
C LEU A 30 9.62 5.37 22.17
N LEU A 31 9.25 4.10 22.11
CA LEU A 31 9.38 3.29 20.89
C LEU A 31 8.51 3.87 19.75
N THR A 32 7.27 4.24 20.03
CA THR A 32 6.38 4.90 19.06
C THR A 32 6.96 6.23 18.61
N LEU A 33 7.52 7.03 19.52
CA LEU A 33 8.15 8.31 19.19
C LEU A 33 9.37 8.12 18.30
N VAL A 34 10.27 7.21 18.67
CA VAL A 34 11.47 6.89 17.88
C VAL A 34 11.07 6.37 16.51
N ALA A 35 10.11 5.44 16.44
CA ALA A 35 9.59 4.94 15.16
C ALA A 35 9.03 6.07 14.29
N ALA A 36 8.27 7.02 14.87
CA ALA A 36 7.72 8.16 14.14
C ALA A 36 8.80 9.12 13.64
N LEU A 37 9.80 9.44 14.48
CA LEU A 37 10.90 10.33 14.11
C LEU A 37 11.81 9.69 13.06
N THR A 38 12.17 8.42 13.22
CA THR A 38 12.99 7.68 12.25
C THR A 38 12.25 7.55 10.93
N ALA A 39 10.95 7.25 10.93
CA ALA A 39 10.17 7.15 9.71
C ALA A 39 10.05 8.50 8.99
N ALA A 40 9.82 9.60 9.72
CA ALA A 40 9.76 10.94 9.15
C ALA A 40 11.12 11.37 8.56
N HIS A 41 12.22 11.03 9.23
CA HIS A 41 13.56 11.30 8.71
C HIS A 41 13.83 10.50 7.43
N HIS A 42 13.58 9.19 7.47
CA HIS A 42 13.74 8.31 6.32
C HIS A 42 12.91 8.73 5.12
N GLN A 43 11.66 9.16 5.34
CA GLN A 43 10.78 9.66 4.29
C GLN A 43 11.37 10.89 3.57
N ARG A 44 11.97 11.83 4.32
CA ARG A 44 12.61 13.02 3.72
C ARG A 44 13.77 12.62 2.83
N GLU A 45 14.66 11.76 3.34
CA GLU A 45 15.81 11.26 2.57
C GLU A 45 15.37 10.53 1.30
N VAL A 46 14.38 9.64 1.39
CA VAL A 46 13.87 8.88 0.25
C VAL A 46 13.20 9.79 -0.77
N THR A 47 12.43 10.79 -0.31
CA THR A 47 11.75 11.74 -1.20
C THR A 47 12.76 12.60 -1.96
N GLU A 48 13.76 13.15 -1.26
CA GLU A 48 14.84 13.95 -1.86
C GLU A 48 15.71 13.11 -2.80
N PHE A 49 16.04 11.88 -2.43
CA PHE A 49 16.78 10.97 -3.29
C PHE A 49 16.01 10.67 -4.58
N ARG A 50 14.74 10.29 -4.48
CA ARG A 50 13.91 9.99 -5.66
C ARG A 50 13.71 11.21 -6.55
N ALA A 51 13.54 12.40 -5.97
CA ALA A 51 13.44 13.64 -6.74
C ALA A 51 14.73 13.93 -7.53
N ARG A 52 15.90 13.79 -6.90
CA ARG A 52 17.20 13.94 -7.58
C ARG A 52 17.39 12.90 -8.69
N GLN A 53 17.02 11.64 -8.45
CA GLN A 53 17.13 10.58 -9.46
C GLN A 53 16.18 10.80 -10.64
N GLN A 54 14.94 11.25 -10.38
CA GLN A 54 14.00 11.62 -11.44
C GLN A 54 14.54 12.79 -12.28
N GLN A 55 15.12 13.81 -11.64
CA GLN A 55 15.71 14.94 -12.36
C GLN A 55 16.93 14.50 -13.19
N ALA A 56 17.82 13.66 -12.65
CA ALA A 56 18.97 13.14 -13.38
C ALA A 56 18.54 12.27 -14.57
N ALA A 57 17.54 11.40 -14.40
CA ALA A 57 16.98 10.59 -15.48
C ALA A 57 16.36 11.45 -16.58
N GLN A 58 15.70 12.55 -16.22
CA GLN A 58 15.15 13.51 -17.18
C GLN A 58 16.26 14.26 -17.93
N GLN A 59 17.26 14.77 -17.22
CA GLN A 59 18.42 15.44 -17.84
C GLN A 59 19.17 14.52 -18.80
N ALA A 60 19.37 13.25 -18.43
CA ALA A 60 20.00 12.26 -19.30
C ALA A 60 19.17 11.98 -20.56
N PHE A 61 17.84 11.91 -20.44
CA PHE A 61 16.95 11.74 -21.58
C PHE A 61 16.96 12.96 -22.52
N ASP A 62 16.96 14.18 -21.97
CA ASP A 62 16.97 15.44 -22.72
C ASP A 62 18.32 15.75 -23.38
N ALA A 63 19.42 15.29 -22.77
CA ALA A 63 20.78 15.46 -23.27
C ALA A 63 21.12 14.51 -24.43
N GLN A 64 20.19 13.66 -24.86
CA GLN A 64 20.39 12.81 -26.03
C GLN A 64 20.65 13.69 -27.28
N PRO A 65 21.76 13.45 -28.01
CA PRO A 65 22.08 14.19 -29.24
C PRO A 65 21.15 13.77 -30.38
N ASP A 66 21.12 14.58 -31.44
CA ASP A 66 20.46 14.26 -32.71
C ASP A 66 20.71 12.80 -33.11
N ARG A 67 19.63 12.04 -33.26
CA ARG A 67 19.64 10.60 -33.46
C ARG A 67 18.36 10.14 -34.13
N HIS A 68 18.40 8.92 -34.64
CA HIS A 68 17.21 8.28 -35.21
C HIS A 68 16.16 8.03 -34.11
N PRO A 69 14.86 8.34 -34.31
CA PRO A 69 13.82 8.21 -33.28
C PRO A 69 13.74 6.82 -32.66
N HIS A 70 13.88 5.78 -33.48
CA HIS A 70 13.86 4.40 -32.99
C HIS A 70 15.02 4.09 -32.02
N ARG A 71 16.18 4.77 -32.14
CA ARG A 71 17.27 4.60 -31.15
C ARG A 71 16.91 5.24 -29.80
N VAL A 72 16.08 6.27 -29.78
CA VAL A 72 15.54 6.88 -28.55
C VAL A 72 14.60 5.90 -27.85
N VAL A 73 13.80 5.16 -28.61
CA VAL A 73 12.88 4.12 -28.10
C VAL A 73 13.64 3.05 -27.30
N HIS A 74 14.79 2.60 -27.82
CA HIS A 74 15.66 1.61 -27.15
C HIS A 74 16.56 2.20 -26.06
N TYR A 75 16.85 3.51 -26.09
CA TYR A 75 17.58 4.18 -25.02
C TYR A 75 16.77 4.15 -23.70
N GLY A 76 15.46 4.31 -23.82
CA GLY A 76 14.53 4.24 -22.70
C GLY A 76 14.61 5.41 -21.72
N HIS A 77 13.88 5.32 -20.62
CA HIS A 77 13.77 6.38 -19.62
C HIS A 77 13.40 5.82 -18.24
N PHE A 78 14.07 6.28 -17.18
CA PHE A 78 13.70 5.91 -15.80
C PHE A 78 12.65 6.85 -15.23
N ILE A 79 11.63 6.26 -14.61
CA ILE A 79 10.66 6.98 -13.78
C ILE A 79 10.70 6.49 -12.34
N TYR A 80 10.42 7.39 -11.40
CA TYR A 80 10.41 7.11 -9.97
C TYR A 80 9.04 7.43 -9.38
N ARG A 81 8.48 6.48 -8.60
CA ARG A 81 7.21 6.67 -7.91
C ARG A 81 7.41 7.61 -6.71
N PRO A 82 6.68 8.74 -6.63
CA PRO A 82 6.69 9.59 -5.44
C PRO A 82 6.22 8.80 -4.20
N LEU A 83 6.84 9.07 -3.05
CA LEU A 83 6.45 8.44 -1.79
C LEU A 83 5.26 9.22 -1.19
N PRO A 84 4.10 8.59 -0.92
CA PRO A 84 2.97 9.27 -0.30
C PRO A 84 3.30 9.87 1.06
N ALA A 85 2.58 10.93 1.45
CA ALA A 85 2.86 11.68 2.68
C ALA A 85 2.73 10.83 3.95
N LEU A 86 1.80 9.88 3.97
CA LEU A 86 1.52 8.99 5.10
C LEU A 86 2.28 7.65 5.05
N ALA A 87 3.08 7.40 4.01
CA ALA A 87 3.83 6.15 3.86
C ALA A 87 4.89 5.92 4.95
N ALA A 88 5.36 7.00 5.61
CA ALA A 88 6.21 6.90 6.80
C ALA A 88 5.50 6.27 8.00
N PHE A 89 4.20 6.53 8.12
CA PHE A 89 3.41 5.99 9.22
C PHE A 89 3.08 4.51 8.97
N ASP A 90 2.61 4.19 7.77
CA ASP A 90 2.34 2.82 7.31
C ASP A 90 2.86 2.61 5.88
N SER A 91 3.94 1.83 5.74
CA SER A 91 4.58 1.55 4.46
C SER A 91 3.83 0.51 3.61
N GLY A 92 2.81 -0.16 4.16
CA GLY A 92 1.93 -1.07 3.41
C GLY A 92 2.66 -2.05 2.49
N VAL A 93 2.25 -2.10 1.23
CA VAL A 93 2.92 -2.90 0.19
C VAL A 93 4.08 -2.16 -0.48
N ASP A 94 4.25 -0.86 -0.24
CA ASP A 94 5.34 -0.05 -0.82
C ASP A 94 6.72 -0.55 -0.39
N ALA A 95 6.84 -1.17 0.80
CA ALA A 95 8.07 -1.83 1.23
C ALA A 95 8.51 -3.00 0.32
N PHE A 96 7.58 -3.59 -0.44
CA PHE A 96 7.80 -4.77 -1.29
C PHE A 96 7.67 -4.45 -2.79
N THR A 97 6.81 -3.49 -3.12
CA THR A 97 6.60 -3.01 -4.48
C THR A 97 7.76 -2.08 -4.87
N GLY A 98 8.26 -2.21 -6.10
CA GLY A 98 9.41 -1.43 -6.53
C GLY A 98 9.12 0.07 -6.60
N ASN A 99 10.17 0.89 -6.48
CA ASN A 99 10.05 2.35 -6.40
C ASN A 99 10.52 3.08 -7.67
N SER A 100 11.11 2.36 -8.64
CA SER A 100 11.49 2.88 -9.94
C SER A 100 11.16 1.91 -11.08
N MET A 101 10.97 2.43 -12.29
CA MET A 101 10.64 1.63 -13.46
C MET A 101 11.40 2.15 -14.68
N PHE A 102 11.97 1.24 -15.46
CA PHE A 102 12.63 1.56 -16.73
C PHE A 102 11.62 1.42 -17.87
N LEU A 103 11.42 2.48 -18.63
CA LEU A 103 10.49 2.54 -19.74
C LEU A 103 11.24 2.39 -21.05
N GLU A 104 10.89 1.41 -21.86
CA GLU A 104 11.50 1.15 -23.17
C GLU A 104 10.45 0.67 -24.18
N GLY A 105 10.80 0.67 -25.47
CA GLY A 105 9.98 0.06 -26.50
C GLY A 105 9.96 -1.46 -26.43
N HIS A 106 8.91 -2.07 -26.97
CA HIS A 106 8.80 -3.53 -27.12
C HIS A 106 8.80 -4.36 -25.81
N ARG A 107 8.89 -3.72 -24.65
CA ARG A 107 8.88 -4.38 -23.33
C ARG A 107 8.07 -3.59 -22.31
N GLN A 108 7.34 -4.32 -21.49
CA GLN A 108 6.74 -3.80 -20.27
C GLN A 108 7.56 -4.28 -19.07
N ASN A 109 8.37 -3.37 -18.50
CA ASN A 109 9.18 -3.68 -17.32
C ASN A 109 8.35 -3.59 -16.04
N THR A 110 8.68 -4.40 -15.03
CA THR A 110 8.10 -4.25 -13.69
C THR A 110 8.83 -3.16 -12.91
N ALA A 111 8.14 -2.53 -11.96
CA ALA A 111 8.81 -1.69 -10.97
C ALA A 111 9.88 -2.49 -10.21
N ASN A 112 11.13 -2.03 -10.29
CA ASN A 112 12.29 -2.64 -9.64
C ASN A 112 12.62 -1.90 -8.33
N PHE A 113 13.33 -2.58 -7.43
CA PHE A 113 13.83 -2.07 -6.14
C PHE A 113 12.76 -1.74 -5.10
N GLY A 114 12.24 -2.77 -4.41
CA GLY A 114 11.49 -2.59 -3.15
C GLY A 114 12.45 -2.62 -1.96
N ASP A 115 12.20 -1.82 -0.93
CA ASP A 115 13.12 -1.60 0.21
C ASP A 115 13.51 -2.90 0.93
N VAL A 116 12.60 -3.90 0.97
CA VAL A 116 12.85 -5.22 1.59
C VAL A 116 13.79 -6.11 0.76
N ARG A 117 13.92 -5.87 -0.55
CA ARG A 117 14.88 -6.59 -1.41
C ARG A 117 16.31 -6.08 -1.26
N GLN A 118 16.49 -4.86 -0.75
CA GLN A 118 17.79 -4.21 -0.55
C GLN A 118 18.28 -4.29 0.90
N SER A 119 17.45 -4.76 1.84
CA SER A 119 17.77 -4.80 3.27
C SER A 119 18.00 -6.22 3.81
N SER A 120 18.80 -6.31 4.87
CA SER A 120 19.17 -7.59 5.50
C SER A 120 17.95 -8.34 6.06
N LEU A 121 18.10 -9.64 6.31
CA LEU A 121 17.08 -10.50 6.91
C LEU A 121 16.47 -9.94 8.22
N LEU A 122 17.15 -9.03 8.92
CA LEU A 122 16.63 -8.35 10.11
C LEU A 122 15.45 -7.38 9.80
N VAL A 123 15.39 -6.77 8.62
CA VAL A 123 14.29 -5.85 8.25
C VAL A 123 13.00 -6.61 7.90
N ARG A 124 13.09 -7.92 7.63
CA ARG A 124 11.92 -8.79 7.41
C ARG A 124 11.10 -9.05 8.68
N PHE A 125 11.60 -8.68 9.87
CA PHE A 125 10.83 -8.70 11.12
C PHE A 125 9.81 -7.56 11.23
N GLY A 126 9.62 -6.79 10.16
CA GLY A 126 8.79 -5.61 10.13
C GLY A 126 9.67 -4.38 10.28
N GLN A 127 9.57 -3.45 9.35
CA GLN A 127 10.10 -2.10 9.57
C GLN A 127 9.46 -1.58 10.87
N LEU A 128 10.27 -1.03 11.78
CA LEU A 128 9.77 -0.42 13.02
C LEU A 128 9.02 0.88 12.67
N THR A 129 7.78 0.73 12.22
CA THR A 129 6.88 1.83 11.87
C THR A 129 5.94 2.16 13.03
N PRO A 130 5.44 3.40 13.13
CA PRO A 130 4.38 3.75 14.08
C PRO A 130 3.16 2.83 13.95
N ALA A 131 2.77 2.47 12.72
CA ALA A 131 1.69 1.54 12.46
C ALA A 131 1.94 0.17 13.13
N PHE A 132 3.13 -0.43 12.96
CA PHE A 132 3.44 -1.72 13.58
C PHE A 132 3.35 -1.68 15.12
N VAL A 133 3.91 -0.64 15.73
CA VAL A 133 3.88 -0.47 17.19
C VAL A 133 2.43 -0.37 17.69
N LEU A 134 1.59 0.42 17.03
CA LEU A 134 0.20 0.59 17.44
C LEU A 134 -0.72 -0.58 17.06
N GLN A 135 -0.45 -1.29 15.97
CA GLN A 135 -1.24 -2.44 15.53
C GLN A 135 -0.96 -3.70 16.36
N VAL A 136 0.29 -3.90 16.81
CA VAL A 136 0.73 -5.16 17.42
C VAL A 136 1.10 -4.98 18.90
N LEU A 137 2.01 -4.04 19.20
CA LEU A 137 2.59 -3.88 20.54
C LEU A 137 1.65 -3.16 21.52
N ALA A 138 0.91 -2.15 21.06
CA ALA A 138 -0.06 -1.45 21.91
C ALA A 138 -1.20 -2.37 22.38
N PRO A 139 -1.84 -3.20 21.54
CA PRO A 139 -2.78 -4.23 21.99
C PRO A 139 -2.21 -5.17 23.04
N LEU A 140 -0.96 -5.62 22.86
CA LEU A 140 -0.28 -6.47 23.83
C LEU A 140 -0.10 -5.76 25.17
N MET A 141 0.29 -4.49 25.15
CA MET A 141 0.37 -3.66 26.35
C MET A 141 -0.99 -3.54 27.05
N LEU A 142 -2.06 -3.29 26.30
CA LEU A 142 -3.42 -3.22 26.84
C LEU A 142 -3.86 -4.56 27.47
N VAL A 143 -3.47 -5.70 26.87
CA VAL A 143 -3.68 -7.03 27.48
C VAL A 143 -2.98 -7.11 28.83
N PHE A 144 -1.69 -6.78 28.92
CA PHE A 144 -0.92 -6.89 30.17
C PHE A 144 -1.42 -5.95 31.28
N LEU A 145 -1.99 -4.80 30.93
CA LEU A 145 -2.54 -3.85 31.90
C LEU A 145 -3.98 -4.18 32.28
N GLY A 146 -4.78 -4.69 31.34
CA GLY A 146 -6.20 -4.87 31.50
C GLY A 146 -6.67 -6.28 31.88
N TYR A 147 -5.84 -7.33 31.71
CA TYR A 147 -6.28 -8.72 31.93
C TYR A 147 -6.85 -8.93 33.33
N GLY A 148 -6.26 -8.28 34.34
CA GLY A 148 -6.64 -8.41 35.74
C GLY A 148 -7.64 -7.37 36.23
N ALA A 149 -8.12 -6.47 35.36
CA ALA A 149 -8.92 -5.31 35.76
C ALA A 149 -10.18 -5.70 36.55
N VAL A 150 -10.85 -6.79 36.17
CA VAL A 150 -12.04 -7.32 36.88
C VAL A 150 -11.74 -8.70 37.50
N ALA A 151 -11.03 -9.57 36.78
CA ALA A 151 -10.73 -10.92 37.24
C ALA A 151 -10.04 -10.95 38.63
N ARG A 152 -9.11 -10.01 38.89
CA ARG A 152 -8.41 -9.92 40.19
C ARG A 152 -9.34 -9.57 41.35
N GLU A 153 -10.32 -8.71 41.11
CA GLU A 153 -11.30 -8.29 42.12
C GLU A 153 -12.37 -9.37 42.36
N GLN A 154 -12.66 -10.18 41.34
CA GLN A 154 -13.49 -11.37 41.50
C GLN A 154 -12.77 -12.43 42.33
N GLU A 155 -11.49 -12.67 42.03
CA GLU A 155 -10.65 -13.67 42.72
C GLU A 155 -10.46 -13.32 44.20
N THR A 156 -10.22 -12.04 44.51
CA THR A 156 -10.05 -11.56 45.90
C THR A 156 -11.37 -11.25 46.61
N GLY A 157 -12.51 -11.34 45.93
CA GLY A 157 -13.83 -11.06 46.49
C GLY A 157 -14.16 -9.57 46.72
N THR A 158 -13.21 -8.66 46.47
CA THR A 158 -13.39 -7.21 46.67
C THR A 158 -14.48 -6.62 45.78
N LEU A 159 -14.74 -7.23 44.62
CA LEU A 159 -15.80 -6.79 43.72
C LEU A 159 -17.18 -6.86 44.38
N ARG A 160 -17.46 -7.89 45.20
CA ARG A 160 -18.73 -8.01 45.92
C ARG A 160 -18.87 -6.93 46.99
N VAL A 161 -17.77 -6.61 47.69
CA VAL A 161 -17.73 -5.55 48.70
C VAL A 161 -18.07 -4.20 48.07
N LEU A 162 -17.46 -3.87 46.92
CA LEU A 162 -17.74 -2.62 46.21
C LEU A 162 -19.22 -2.50 45.79
N LEU A 163 -19.81 -3.60 45.31
CA LEU A 163 -21.24 -3.63 44.95
C LEU A 163 -22.16 -3.46 46.17
N LEU A 164 -21.82 -4.09 47.32
CA LEU A 164 -22.57 -3.94 48.57
C LEU A 164 -22.47 -2.53 49.17
N GLN A 165 -21.34 -1.83 48.94
CA GLN A 165 -21.14 -0.44 49.34
C GLN A 165 -21.83 0.57 48.41
N GLY A 166 -22.65 0.11 47.45
CA GLY A 166 -23.49 0.96 46.61
C GLY A 166 -22.89 1.34 45.26
N ALA A 167 -21.71 0.85 44.89
CA ALA A 167 -21.18 1.04 43.55
C ALA A 167 -21.98 0.21 42.53
N THR A 168 -22.41 0.83 41.43
CA THR A 168 -23.09 0.08 40.36
C THR A 168 -22.09 -0.59 39.42
N ARG A 169 -22.47 -1.73 38.82
CA ARG A 169 -21.64 -2.43 37.81
C ARG A 169 -21.25 -1.50 36.65
N ARG A 170 -22.17 -0.63 36.20
CA ARG A 170 -21.91 0.33 35.13
C ARG A 170 -20.84 1.35 35.52
N GLN A 171 -20.85 1.83 36.77
CA GLN A 171 -19.85 2.78 37.25
C GLN A 171 -18.46 2.14 37.34
N LEU A 172 -18.38 0.91 37.88
CA LEU A 172 -17.12 0.17 37.99
C LEU A 172 -16.52 -0.16 36.61
N LEU A 173 -17.33 -0.73 35.72
CA LEU A 173 -16.88 -1.12 34.38
C LEU A 173 -16.56 0.08 33.50
N GLY A 174 -17.39 1.13 33.56
CA GLY A 174 -17.13 2.38 32.82
C GLY A 174 -15.83 3.05 33.27
N GLY A 175 -15.54 3.03 34.58
CA GLY A 175 -14.29 3.58 35.12
C GLY A 175 -13.06 2.80 34.68
N LYS A 176 -13.12 1.46 34.73
CA LYS A 176 -12.03 0.59 34.28
C LYS A 176 -11.78 0.69 32.77
N TYR A 177 -12.85 0.76 31.98
CA TYR A 177 -12.75 1.00 30.54
C TYR A 177 -12.13 2.37 30.24
N LEU A 178 -12.54 3.43 30.96
CA LEU A 178 -11.98 4.77 30.80
C LEU A 178 -10.49 4.82 31.19
N ALA A 179 -10.07 4.10 32.23
CA ALA A 179 -8.66 3.98 32.60
C ALA A 179 -7.84 3.32 31.48
N LEU A 180 -8.29 2.19 30.93
CA LEU A 180 -7.63 1.54 29.80
C LEU A 180 -7.63 2.42 28.55
N ALA A 181 -8.74 3.13 28.27
CA ALA A 181 -8.83 4.09 27.17
C ALA A 181 -7.85 5.26 27.32
N ALA A 182 -7.61 5.74 28.54
CA ALA A 182 -6.60 6.76 28.79
C ALA A 182 -5.18 6.25 28.51
N VAL A 183 -4.87 5.00 28.86
CA VAL A 183 -3.59 4.37 28.50
C VAL A 183 -3.47 4.19 26.98
N ALA A 184 -4.53 3.72 26.32
CA ALA A 184 -4.58 3.61 24.86
C ALA A 184 -4.32 4.96 24.19
N ALA A 185 -4.96 6.03 24.67
CA ALA A 185 -4.71 7.39 24.20
C ALA A 185 -3.25 7.80 24.44
N ALA A 186 -2.69 7.51 25.61
CA ALA A 186 -1.27 7.78 25.89
C ALA A 186 -0.32 7.05 24.93
N CYS A 187 -0.62 5.81 24.55
CA CYS A 187 0.15 5.06 23.56
C CYS A 187 0.06 5.67 22.15
N LEU A 188 -1.07 6.28 21.81
CA LEU A 188 -1.31 6.94 20.53
C LEU A 188 -0.63 8.32 20.43
N LEU A 189 -0.51 9.05 21.54
CA LEU A 189 0.01 10.43 21.59
C LEU A 189 1.32 10.65 20.81
N PRO A 190 2.39 9.85 20.97
CA PRO A 190 3.63 10.09 20.25
C PRO A 190 3.48 9.98 18.73
N ALA A 191 2.59 9.10 18.27
CA ALA A 191 2.29 8.96 16.86
C ALA A 191 1.55 10.19 16.32
N LEU A 192 0.66 10.80 17.13
CA LEU A 192 -0.03 12.05 16.76
C LEU A 192 0.97 13.18 16.54
N VAL A 193 2.00 13.30 17.40
CA VAL A 193 3.05 14.31 17.25
C VAL A 193 3.76 14.17 15.90
N GLY A 194 4.05 12.94 15.47
CA GLY A 194 4.64 12.66 14.16
C GLY A 194 3.72 12.96 12.97
N LEU A 195 2.39 12.91 13.18
CA LEU A 195 1.39 13.17 12.15
C LEU A 195 1.04 14.66 11.97
N ILE A 196 1.32 15.52 12.96
CA ILE A 196 1.06 16.97 12.88
C ILE A 196 1.65 17.61 11.61
N PRO A 197 2.94 17.46 11.27
CA PRO A 197 3.49 18.10 10.06
C PRO A 197 2.81 17.60 8.78
N ILE A 198 2.35 16.35 8.75
CA ILE A 198 1.64 15.78 7.59
C ILE A 198 0.24 16.39 7.49
N ALA A 199 -0.45 16.60 8.61
CA ALA A 199 -1.78 17.21 8.63
C ALA A 199 -1.81 18.65 8.11
N LEU A 200 -0.69 19.37 8.22
CA LEU A 200 -0.53 20.74 7.72
C LEU A 200 -0.28 20.81 6.21
N LEU A 201 -0.01 19.68 5.54
CA LEU A 201 0.14 19.64 4.10
C LEU A 201 -1.23 19.84 3.41
N PRO A 202 -1.27 20.54 2.25
CA PRO A 202 -2.51 20.75 1.52
C PRO A 202 -3.23 19.44 1.21
N GLY A 203 -4.50 19.35 1.61
CA GLY A 203 -5.34 18.18 1.39
C GLY A 203 -5.12 17.00 2.35
N GLN A 204 -4.11 17.01 3.23
CA GLN A 204 -3.80 15.82 4.06
C GLN A 204 -4.56 15.76 5.39
N ALA A 205 -5.08 16.88 5.89
CA ALA A 205 -5.74 16.97 7.19
C ALA A 205 -6.88 15.95 7.38
N VAL A 206 -7.71 15.73 6.36
CA VAL A 206 -8.84 14.78 6.42
C VAL A 206 -8.34 13.34 6.50
N LEU A 207 -7.31 12.98 5.74
CA LEU A 207 -6.74 11.62 5.75
C LEU A 207 -6.08 11.33 7.10
N VAL A 208 -5.33 12.29 7.65
CA VAL A 208 -4.73 12.18 8.99
C VAL A 208 -5.81 12.04 10.06
N ALA A 209 -6.88 12.85 10.00
CA ALA A 209 -7.96 12.78 10.98
C ALA A 209 -8.67 11.41 10.96
N LEU A 210 -8.94 10.87 9.77
CA LEU A 210 -9.53 9.54 9.61
C LEU A 210 -8.58 8.42 10.09
N LEU A 211 -7.27 8.57 9.85
CA LEU A 211 -6.26 7.62 10.31
C LEU A 211 -6.22 7.61 11.84
N VAL A 212 -6.11 8.77 12.47
CA VAL A 212 -6.12 8.93 13.93
C VAL A 212 -7.40 8.35 14.53
N LEU A 213 -8.56 8.63 13.92
CA LEU A 213 -9.83 8.08 14.34
C LEU A 213 -9.84 6.55 14.26
N ALA A 214 -9.37 5.97 13.15
CA ALA A 214 -9.33 4.52 12.96
C ALA A 214 -8.45 3.82 14.00
N TYR A 215 -7.25 4.36 14.27
CA TYR A 215 -6.36 3.84 15.32
C TYR A 215 -6.96 4.03 16.72
N GLY A 216 -7.61 5.17 16.99
CA GLY A 216 -8.31 5.41 18.24
C GLY A 216 -9.42 4.39 18.48
N VAL A 217 -10.30 4.18 17.50
CA VAL A 217 -11.37 3.18 17.57
C VAL A 217 -10.80 1.77 17.72
N TYR A 218 -9.75 1.42 16.98
CA TYR A 218 -9.07 0.13 17.11
C TYR A 218 -8.55 -0.13 18.52
N LEU A 219 -7.86 0.83 19.13
CA LEU A 219 -7.36 0.66 20.50
C LEU A 219 -8.51 0.58 21.52
N LEU A 220 -9.62 1.29 21.28
CA LEU A 220 -10.83 1.16 22.10
C LEU A 220 -11.51 -0.21 21.95
N VAL A 221 -11.51 -0.81 20.76
CA VAL A 221 -11.92 -2.21 20.55
C VAL A 221 -11.10 -3.13 21.45
N TRP A 222 -9.77 -2.97 21.48
CA TRP A 222 -8.89 -3.76 22.35
C TRP A 222 -9.17 -3.55 23.84
N CYS A 223 -9.38 -2.31 24.29
CA CYS A 223 -9.82 -2.05 25.66
C CYS A 223 -11.10 -2.82 26.00
N GLY A 224 -12.05 -2.87 25.08
CA GLY A 224 -13.30 -3.60 25.26
C GLY A 224 -13.12 -5.12 25.28
N LEU A 225 -12.33 -5.67 24.36
CA LEU A 225 -12.04 -7.11 24.30
C LEU A 225 -11.31 -7.59 25.57
N VAL A 226 -10.26 -6.88 26.00
CA VAL A 226 -9.48 -7.23 27.19
C VAL A 226 -10.36 -7.19 28.44
N LEU A 227 -11.16 -6.12 28.60
CA LEU A 227 -12.04 -6.00 29.76
C LEU A 227 -13.17 -7.05 29.71
N ALA A 228 -13.69 -7.39 28.53
CA ALA A 228 -14.66 -8.46 28.36
C ALA A 228 -14.10 -9.82 28.80
N VAL A 229 -12.88 -10.17 28.38
CA VAL A 229 -12.20 -11.39 28.83
C VAL A 229 -11.97 -11.37 30.35
N SER A 230 -11.49 -10.24 30.89
CA SER A 230 -11.31 -10.07 32.33
C SER A 230 -12.59 -10.29 33.15
N MET A 231 -13.76 -9.93 32.59
CA MET A 231 -15.05 -10.17 33.24
C MET A 231 -15.51 -11.63 33.19
N LEU A 232 -15.12 -12.38 32.15
CA LEU A 232 -15.55 -13.75 31.91
C LEU A 232 -14.73 -14.78 32.70
N CYS A 233 -13.50 -14.43 33.07
CA CYS A 233 -12.58 -15.29 33.82
C CYS A 233 -12.66 -15.06 35.33
N ARG A 234 -12.61 -16.15 36.14
CA ARG A 234 -12.66 -16.08 37.61
C ARG A 234 -11.32 -15.76 38.27
N ARG A 235 -10.21 -16.11 37.60
CA ARG A 235 -8.84 -15.95 38.09
C ARG A 235 -8.06 -15.03 37.17
N GLY A 236 -7.16 -14.21 37.72
CA GLY A 236 -6.30 -13.33 36.94
C GLY A 236 -5.42 -14.09 35.95
N ARG A 237 -4.88 -15.25 36.36
CA ARG A 237 -4.06 -16.12 35.49
C ARG A 237 -4.82 -16.56 34.24
N ASP A 238 -6.07 -16.99 34.38
CA ASP A 238 -6.89 -17.47 33.26
C ASP A 238 -7.21 -16.31 32.31
N ALA A 239 -7.54 -15.14 32.87
CA ALA A 239 -7.79 -13.92 32.08
C ALA A 239 -6.57 -13.51 31.25
N LEU A 240 -5.36 -13.62 31.81
CA LEU A 240 -4.12 -13.36 31.08
C LEU A 240 -3.93 -14.35 29.92
N LEU A 241 -4.03 -15.65 30.19
CA LEU A 241 -3.82 -16.69 29.17
C LEU A 241 -4.82 -16.57 28.02
N VAL A 242 -6.11 -16.35 28.33
CA VAL A 242 -7.16 -16.19 27.31
C VAL A 242 -6.96 -14.89 26.52
N SER A 243 -6.64 -13.78 27.19
CA SER A 243 -6.40 -12.49 26.50
C SER A 243 -5.16 -12.56 25.60
N LEU A 244 -4.12 -13.27 26.03
CA LEU A 244 -2.91 -13.47 25.24
C LEU A 244 -3.19 -14.39 24.03
N ALA A 245 -3.92 -15.48 24.21
CA ALA A 245 -4.31 -16.36 23.11
C ALA A 245 -5.19 -15.61 22.08
N LEU A 246 -6.13 -14.80 22.56
CA LEU A 246 -6.95 -13.92 21.72
C LEU A 246 -6.09 -12.88 20.99
N TRP A 247 -5.09 -12.30 21.65
CA TRP A 247 -4.14 -11.40 21.01
C TRP A 247 -3.33 -12.07 19.91
N VAL A 248 -2.76 -13.25 20.18
CA VAL A 248 -2.03 -14.03 19.16
C VAL A 248 -2.95 -14.31 17.96
N TRP A 249 -4.18 -14.75 18.21
CA TRP A 249 -5.13 -15.06 17.15
C TRP A 249 -5.49 -13.83 16.31
N LEU A 250 -5.97 -12.76 16.95
CA LEU A 250 -6.50 -11.58 16.27
C LEU A 250 -5.40 -10.70 15.65
N ALA A 251 -4.28 -10.48 16.36
CA ALA A 251 -3.27 -9.50 15.94
C ALA A 251 -2.12 -10.11 15.13
N LEU A 252 -1.83 -11.41 15.28
CA LEU A 252 -0.70 -12.06 14.61
C LEU A 252 -1.15 -13.11 13.60
N LEU A 253 -1.92 -14.11 14.06
CA LEU A 253 -2.20 -15.30 13.25
C LEU A 253 -3.14 -14.99 12.09
N VAL A 254 -4.30 -14.39 12.35
CA VAL A 254 -5.28 -14.08 11.29
C VAL A 254 -4.68 -13.14 10.21
N PRO A 255 -4.02 -12.02 10.55
CA PRO A 255 -3.39 -11.16 9.54
C PRO A 255 -2.26 -11.83 8.76
N ARG A 256 -1.61 -12.86 9.33
CA ARG A 256 -0.53 -13.60 8.66
C ARG A 256 -1.06 -14.69 7.73
N VAL A 257 -2.09 -15.42 8.15
CA VAL A 257 -2.65 -16.55 7.41
C VAL A 257 -3.56 -16.08 6.27
N ALA A 258 -4.25 -14.94 6.43
CA ALA A 258 -5.20 -14.48 5.41
C ALA A 258 -4.57 -14.28 4.01
N PRO A 259 -3.40 -13.62 3.85
CA PRO A 259 -2.75 -13.51 2.55
C PRO A 259 -2.31 -14.87 1.98
N ASP A 260 -1.83 -15.79 2.83
CA ASP A 260 -1.38 -17.13 2.39
C ASP A 260 -2.56 -17.94 1.85
N VAL A 261 -3.70 -17.95 2.56
CA VAL A 261 -4.96 -18.56 2.09
C VAL A 261 -5.41 -17.93 0.79
N ALA A 262 -5.35 -16.60 0.68
CA ALA A 262 -5.73 -15.90 -0.55
C ALA A 262 -4.83 -16.29 -1.73
N SER A 263 -3.52 -16.39 -1.52
CA SER A 263 -2.55 -16.79 -2.54
C SER A 263 -2.71 -18.24 -3.00
N ALA A 264 -3.15 -19.13 -2.11
CA ALA A 264 -3.45 -20.52 -2.42
C ALA A 264 -4.77 -20.66 -3.20
N ALA A 265 -5.79 -19.88 -2.83
CA ALA A 265 -7.10 -19.90 -3.51
C ALA A 265 -7.04 -19.27 -4.90
N TYR A 266 -6.29 -18.17 -5.06
CA TYR A 266 -6.14 -17.45 -6.31
C TYR A 266 -4.65 -17.41 -6.69
N ARG A 267 -4.16 -18.45 -7.38
CA ARG A 267 -2.75 -18.55 -7.77
C ARG A 267 -2.37 -17.43 -8.75
N LEU A 268 -1.43 -16.58 -8.35
CA LEU A 268 -0.78 -15.63 -9.26
C LEU A 268 0.36 -16.35 -10.00
N PRO A 269 0.41 -16.32 -11.35
CA PRO A 269 1.52 -16.90 -12.10
C PRO A 269 2.86 -16.30 -11.67
N THR A 270 3.90 -17.12 -11.66
CA THR A 270 5.27 -16.65 -11.43
C THR A 270 5.73 -15.77 -12.60
N ARG A 271 6.74 -14.92 -12.36
CA ARG A 271 7.32 -14.08 -13.43
C ARG A 271 7.75 -14.90 -14.63
N LEU A 272 8.42 -16.04 -14.39
CA LEU A 272 8.85 -16.95 -15.45
C LEU A 272 7.68 -17.53 -16.24
N GLU A 273 6.61 -17.96 -15.57
CA GLU A 273 5.41 -18.47 -16.25
C GLU A 273 4.75 -17.39 -17.12
N THR A 274 4.64 -16.16 -16.60
CA THR A 274 4.11 -15.03 -17.37
C THR A 274 4.99 -14.68 -18.56
N ASP A 275 6.33 -14.64 -18.39
CA ASP A 275 7.26 -14.35 -19.47
C ASP A 275 7.19 -15.41 -20.58
N VAL A 276 7.16 -16.71 -20.21
CA VAL A 276 7.01 -17.81 -21.18
C VAL A 276 5.68 -17.71 -21.93
N ALA A 277 4.58 -17.41 -21.23
CA ALA A 277 3.27 -17.28 -21.85
C ALA A 277 3.20 -16.08 -22.80
N ILE A 278 3.76 -14.93 -22.40
CA ILE A 278 3.91 -13.75 -23.26
C ILE A 278 4.73 -14.09 -24.51
N GLN A 279 5.89 -14.73 -24.38
CA GLN A 279 6.73 -15.07 -25.52
C GLN A 279 6.05 -16.04 -26.48
N ARG A 280 5.27 -16.99 -25.96
CA ARG A 280 4.47 -17.90 -26.78
C ARG A 280 3.40 -17.13 -27.56
N ASP A 281 2.64 -16.27 -26.87
CA ASP A 281 1.52 -15.55 -27.48
C ASP A 281 2.00 -14.44 -28.45
N LEU A 282 3.17 -13.83 -28.21
CA LEU A 282 3.80 -12.90 -29.16
C LEU A 282 4.03 -13.54 -30.53
N ARG A 283 4.47 -14.80 -30.58
CA ARG A 283 4.66 -15.52 -31.86
C ARG A 283 3.36 -15.72 -32.64
N THR A 284 2.20 -15.60 -31.99
CA THR A 284 0.89 -15.75 -32.63
C THR A 284 0.30 -14.44 -33.15
N LEU A 285 0.81 -13.29 -32.69
CA LEU A 285 0.33 -11.96 -33.09
C LEU A 285 0.88 -11.49 -34.44
N GLY A 286 1.94 -12.15 -34.91
CA GLY A 286 2.61 -11.89 -36.17
C GLY A 286 4.00 -11.27 -35.99
N ASP A 287 4.85 -11.44 -37.00
CA ASP A 287 6.22 -10.95 -37.01
C ASP A 287 6.38 -9.83 -38.05
N SER A 288 6.66 -8.61 -37.58
CA SER A 288 6.88 -7.44 -38.44
C SER A 288 8.12 -7.58 -39.34
N HIS A 289 9.02 -8.51 -39.01
CA HIS A 289 10.22 -8.79 -39.80
C HIS A 289 10.02 -9.92 -40.81
N ASN A 290 8.88 -10.62 -40.75
CA ASN A 290 8.51 -11.64 -41.71
C ASN A 290 7.65 -11.01 -42.83
N PRO A 291 8.16 -10.92 -44.07
CA PRO A 291 7.40 -10.37 -45.19
C PRO A 291 6.13 -11.17 -45.53
N ASP A 292 6.10 -12.45 -45.17
CA ASP A 292 5.00 -13.38 -45.44
C ASP A 292 4.01 -13.47 -44.27
N ASP A 293 4.18 -12.64 -43.24
CA ASP A 293 3.24 -12.58 -42.12
C ASP A 293 1.86 -12.08 -42.58
N PRO A 294 0.77 -12.85 -42.37
CA PRO A 294 -0.56 -12.48 -42.86
C PRO A 294 -1.05 -11.13 -42.32
N HIS A 295 -0.76 -10.83 -41.05
CA HIS A 295 -1.20 -9.58 -40.41
C HIS A 295 -0.45 -8.39 -41.00
N PHE A 296 0.87 -8.46 -41.08
CA PHE A 296 1.67 -7.34 -41.61
C PHE A 296 1.54 -7.19 -43.13
N ALA A 297 1.29 -8.26 -43.87
CA ALA A 297 0.92 -8.20 -45.29
C ALA A 297 -0.41 -7.46 -45.49
N GLN A 298 -1.43 -7.76 -44.68
CA GLN A 298 -2.71 -7.05 -44.73
C GLN A 298 -2.54 -5.58 -44.33
N PHE A 299 -1.79 -5.30 -43.27
CA PHE A 299 -1.48 -3.93 -42.84
C PHE A 299 -0.78 -3.14 -43.94
N LYS A 300 0.22 -3.73 -44.62
CA LYS A 300 0.88 -3.12 -45.78
C LYS A 300 -0.11 -2.74 -46.87
N GLN A 301 -1.01 -3.65 -47.25
CA GLN A 301 -2.03 -3.39 -48.27
C GLN A 301 -2.98 -2.26 -47.86
N GLN A 302 -3.41 -2.23 -46.59
CA GLN A 302 -4.26 -1.16 -46.06
C GLN A 302 -3.57 0.21 -46.11
N VAL A 303 -2.27 0.26 -45.76
CA VAL A 303 -1.47 1.50 -45.83
C VAL A 303 -1.35 1.97 -47.28
N LEU A 304 -0.96 1.09 -48.21
CA LEU A 304 -0.84 1.43 -49.64
C LEU A 304 -2.17 1.95 -50.22
N ALA A 305 -3.29 1.28 -49.89
CA ALA A 305 -4.62 1.69 -50.29
C ALA A 305 -5.01 3.07 -49.70
N ARG A 306 -4.69 3.31 -48.42
CA ARG A 306 -4.96 4.58 -47.73
C ARG A 306 -4.26 5.76 -48.41
N TYR A 307 -3.00 5.57 -48.81
CA TYR A 307 -2.21 6.60 -49.50
C TYR A 307 -2.38 6.59 -51.03
N ARG A 308 -3.18 5.64 -51.57
CA ARG A 308 -3.44 5.48 -53.01
C ARG A 308 -2.18 5.26 -53.85
N VAL A 309 -1.22 4.51 -53.31
CA VAL A 309 0.03 4.14 -53.99
C VAL A 309 0.15 2.62 -54.13
N GLN A 310 0.97 2.15 -55.07
CA GLN A 310 1.16 0.72 -55.30
C GLN A 310 2.40 0.16 -54.60
N ARG A 311 3.38 1.02 -54.29
CA ARG A 311 4.66 0.62 -53.71
C ARG A 311 4.95 1.38 -52.43
N VAL A 312 5.73 0.77 -51.54
CA VAL A 312 6.14 1.39 -50.27
C VAL A 312 7.04 2.59 -50.50
N GLU A 313 7.85 2.56 -51.55
CA GLU A 313 8.76 3.64 -51.92
C GLU A 313 8.02 4.93 -52.34
N ASP A 314 6.77 4.81 -52.78
CA ASP A 314 5.94 5.93 -53.21
C ASP A 314 5.18 6.57 -52.04
N LEU A 315 5.31 6.04 -50.81
CA LEU A 315 4.61 6.57 -49.65
C LEU A 315 5.18 7.95 -49.25
N PRO A 316 4.32 8.93 -48.91
CA PRO A 316 4.76 10.24 -48.43
C PRO A 316 5.30 10.21 -46.99
N VAL A 317 5.27 9.05 -46.35
CA VAL A 317 5.72 8.79 -44.97
C VAL A 317 6.57 7.52 -44.94
N ASN A 318 7.42 7.41 -43.95
CA ASN A 318 8.28 6.25 -43.80
C ASN A 318 7.51 5.05 -43.23
N TYR A 319 7.39 4.02 -44.07
CA TYR A 319 6.67 2.79 -43.77
C TYR A 319 7.25 2.03 -42.57
N LYS A 320 8.57 2.08 -42.31
CA LYS A 320 9.15 1.44 -41.11
C LYS A 320 8.63 2.08 -39.82
N GLY A 321 8.40 3.39 -39.82
CA GLY A 321 7.75 4.09 -38.71
C GLY A 321 6.31 3.61 -38.51
N LEU A 322 5.53 3.50 -39.60
CA LEU A 322 4.16 2.94 -39.54
C LEU A 322 4.12 1.49 -39.06
N LEU A 323 5.08 0.68 -39.49
CA LEU A 323 5.24 -0.70 -39.06
C LEU A 323 5.56 -0.79 -37.56
N ALA A 324 6.44 0.10 -37.06
CA ALA A 324 6.78 0.18 -35.65
C ALA A 324 5.59 0.64 -34.78
N LEU A 325 4.75 1.57 -35.27
CA LEU A 325 3.50 1.97 -34.60
C LEU A 325 2.57 0.75 -34.40
N GLU A 326 2.37 -0.03 -35.46
CA GLU A 326 1.48 -1.18 -35.45
C GLU A 326 2.03 -2.34 -34.61
N GLY A 327 3.34 -2.65 -34.74
CA GLY A 327 4.00 -3.66 -33.92
C GLY A 327 3.96 -3.34 -32.42
N GLU A 328 4.19 -2.07 -32.06
CA GLU A 328 4.07 -1.62 -30.67
C GLU A 328 2.61 -1.69 -30.18
N ARG A 329 1.62 -1.34 -31.01
CA ARG A 329 0.19 -1.45 -30.67
C ARG A 329 -0.20 -2.89 -30.34
N LEU A 330 0.20 -3.85 -31.17
CA LEU A 330 -0.06 -5.27 -30.94
C LEU A 330 0.60 -5.77 -29.66
N THR A 331 1.89 -5.49 -29.49
CA THR A 331 2.69 -5.93 -28.34
C THR A 331 2.16 -5.32 -27.04
N ALA A 332 1.89 -4.01 -27.02
CA ALA A 332 1.33 -3.32 -25.85
C ALA A 332 -0.06 -3.87 -25.48
N SER A 333 -0.91 -4.18 -26.47
CA SER A 333 -2.21 -4.81 -26.20
C SER A 333 -2.09 -6.18 -25.53
N LEU A 334 -1.05 -6.95 -25.85
CA LEU A 334 -0.78 -8.23 -25.20
C LEU A 334 -0.36 -8.01 -23.75
N PHE A 335 0.61 -7.13 -23.53
CA PHE A 335 1.08 -6.78 -22.18
C PHE A 335 -0.05 -6.26 -21.29
N GLU A 336 -0.92 -5.40 -21.82
CA GLU A 336 -2.10 -4.90 -21.10
C GLU A 336 -3.05 -6.04 -20.70
N ARG A 337 -3.29 -7.03 -21.58
CA ARG A 337 -4.11 -8.21 -21.23
C ARG A 337 -3.52 -9.02 -20.08
N TYR A 338 -2.20 -9.24 -20.09
CA TYR A 338 -1.50 -9.95 -19.02
C TYR A 338 -1.50 -9.17 -17.72
N ALA A 339 -1.21 -7.86 -17.76
CA ALA A 339 -1.27 -6.98 -16.60
C ALA A 339 -2.69 -6.91 -16.00
N ALA A 340 -3.73 -6.81 -16.83
CA ALA A 340 -5.11 -6.80 -16.38
C ALA A 340 -5.55 -8.15 -15.77
N ARG A 341 -5.08 -9.27 -16.32
CA ARG A 341 -5.31 -10.61 -15.73
C ARG A 341 -4.69 -10.68 -14.35
N ASP A 342 -3.43 -10.30 -14.21
CA ASP A 342 -2.68 -10.38 -12.95
C ASP A 342 -3.29 -9.45 -11.89
N ALA A 343 -3.66 -8.22 -12.27
CA ALA A 343 -4.38 -7.29 -11.40
C ALA A 343 -5.72 -7.88 -10.91
N ARG A 344 -6.52 -8.51 -11.80
CA ARG A 344 -7.78 -9.17 -11.39
C ARG A 344 -7.54 -10.27 -10.35
N ILE A 345 -6.51 -11.08 -10.51
CA ILE A 345 -6.14 -12.12 -9.55
C ILE A 345 -5.76 -11.49 -8.21
N GLN A 346 -4.93 -10.45 -8.20
CA GLN A 346 -4.54 -9.76 -6.96
C GLN A 346 -5.73 -9.06 -6.28
N GLN A 347 -6.67 -8.52 -7.04
CA GLN A 347 -7.91 -7.97 -6.50
C GLN A 347 -8.77 -9.07 -5.85
N GLN A 348 -8.88 -10.25 -6.46
CA GLN A 348 -9.57 -11.40 -5.84
C GLN A 348 -8.88 -11.85 -4.54
N GLN A 349 -7.55 -11.86 -4.51
CA GLN A 349 -6.80 -12.13 -3.29
C GLN A 349 -7.13 -11.11 -2.19
N ASN A 350 -7.10 -9.81 -2.50
CA ASN A 350 -7.43 -8.76 -1.52
C ASN A 350 -8.87 -8.83 -1.03
N LEU A 351 -9.83 -9.15 -1.89
CA LEU A 351 -11.22 -9.35 -1.50
C LEU A 351 -11.37 -10.53 -0.53
N LEU A 352 -10.62 -11.62 -0.74
CA LEU A 352 -10.60 -12.76 0.18
C LEU A 352 -9.89 -12.41 1.49
N VAL A 353 -8.77 -11.68 1.48
CA VAL A 353 -8.14 -11.18 2.71
C VAL A 353 -9.13 -10.34 3.52
N ARG A 354 -9.92 -9.49 2.85
CA ARG A 354 -10.93 -8.66 3.50
C ARG A 354 -11.98 -9.47 4.26
N THR A 355 -12.36 -10.67 3.82
CA THR A 355 -13.34 -11.47 4.58
C THR A 355 -12.81 -11.85 5.96
N PHE A 356 -11.48 -11.95 6.14
CA PHE A 356 -10.85 -12.17 7.44
C PHE A 356 -10.88 -10.92 8.34
N ALA A 357 -11.21 -9.74 7.83
CA ALA A 357 -11.45 -8.55 8.64
C ALA A 357 -12.65 -8.70 9.59
N ALA A 358 -13.60 -9.59 9.27
CA ALA A 358 -14.67 -9.98 10.19
C ALA A 358 -14.15 -10.83 11.38
N LEU A 359 -13.00 -11.50 11.22
CA LEU A 359 -12.38 -12.33 12.24
C LEU A 359 -11.29 -11.60 13.03
N SER A 360 -10.75 -10.50 12.51
CA SER A 360 -9.70 -9.72 13.15
C SER A 360 -9.89 -8.21 12.95
N PRO A 361 -9.98 -7.42 14.03
CA PRO A 361 -9.98 -5.96 13.93
C PRO A 361 -8.64 -5.43 13.38
N THR A 362 -7.55 -6.20 13.51
CA THR A 362 -6.23 -5.85 13.00
C THR A 362 -6.18 -5.90 11.48
N VAL A 363 -6.83 -6.88 10.83
CA VAL A 363 -6.96 -6.91 9.36
C VAL A 363 -7.74 -5.70 8.86
N ALA A 364 -8.85 -5.36 9.52
CA ALA A 364 -9.64 -4.17 9.19
C ALA A 364 -8.82 -2.88 9.32
N LEU A 365 -8.08 -2.72 10.43
CA LEU A 365 -7.22 -1.56 10.65
C LEU A 365 -6.09 -1.47 9.62
N ARG A 366 -5.44 -2.58 9.26
CA ARG A 366 -4.39 -2.60 8.24
C ARG A 366 -4.91 -2.13 6.89
N GLU A 367 -6.08 -2.58 6.47
CA GLU A 367 -6.70 -2.09 5.23
C GLU A 367 -7.02 -0.59 5.27
N VAL A 368 -7.58 -0.07 6.38
CA VAL A 368 -7.80 1.38 6.52
C VAL A 368 -6.48 2.15 6.48
N SER A 369 -5.50 1.70 7.24
CA SER A 369 -4.20 2.36 7.41
C SER A 369 -3.46 2.45 6.07
N MET A 370 -3.37 1.35 5.32
CA MET A 370 -2.74 1.32 4.00
C MET A 370 -3.52 2.11 2.94
N ALA A 371 -4.86 2.09 2.98
CA ALA A 371 -5.69 2.86 2.06
C ALA A 371 -5.49 4.36 2.26
N LEU A 372 -5.58 4.84 3.51
CA LEU A 372 -5.37 6.25 3.86
C LEU A 372 -3.93 6.70 3.62
N ALA A 373 -2.96 5.78 3.76
CA ALA A 373 -1.55 6.05 3.48
C ALA A 373 -1.19 6.00 1.99
N GLU A 374 -2.11 5.60 1.11
CA GLU A 374 -1.86 5.33 -0.31
C GLU A 374 -0.70 4.34 -0.55
N THR A 375 -0.51 3.40 0.38
CA THR A 375 0.49 2.32 0.34
C THR A 375 -0.17 0.95 0.15
N ASP A 376 -1.41 0.93 -0.36
CA ASP A 376 -2.13 -0.29 -0.71
C ASP A 376 -1.88 -0.71 -2.17
N LEU A 377 -2.40 -1.89 -2.54
CA LEU A 377 -2.27 -2.42 -3.90
C LEU A 377 -2.87 -1.49 -4.96
N ARG A 378 -3.97 -0.79 -4.63
CA ARG A 378 -4.69 0.09 -5.58
C ARG A 378 -3.82 1.28 -5.98
N ALA A 379 -3.10 1.87 -5.02
CA ALA A 379 -2.15 2.93 -5.31
C ALA A 379 -0.98 2.44 -6.18
N HIS A 380 -0.50 1.21 -5.94
CA HIS A 380 0.53 0.59 -6.76
C HIS A 380 0.07 0.33 -8.21
N GLU A 381 -1.10 -0.30 -8.39
CA GLU A 381 -1.69 -0.56 -9.72
C GLU A 381 -1.94 0.73 -10.50
N ARG A 382 -2.40 1.79 -9.82
CA ARG A 382 -2.56 3.11 -10.45
C ARG A 382 -1.23 3.64 -11.00
N PHE A 383 -0.14 3.50 -10.25
CA PHE A 383 1.18 3.91 -10.73
C PHE A 383 1.60 3.09 -11.96
N LEU A 384 1.44 1.76 -11.93
CA LEU A 384 1.78 0.90 -13.06
C LEU A 384 0.96 1.25 -14.31
N ALA A 385 -0.35 1.49 -14.16
CA ALA A 385 -1.21 1.87 -15.27
C ALA A 385 -0.81 3.22 -15.89
N GLN A 386 -0.49 4.24 -15.07
CA GLN A 386 -0.02 5.54 -15.56
C GLN A 386 1.37 5.43 -16.21
N ALA A 387 2.26 4.64 -15.64
CA ALA A 387 3.58 4.37 -16.20
C ALA A 387 3.50 3.70 -17.57
N GLU A 388 2.63 2.68 -17.72
CA GLU A 388 2.41 2.00 -18.99
C GLU A 388 1.78 2.93 -20.03
N HIS A 389 0.77 3.71 -19.64
CA HIS A 389 0.15 4.69 -20.55
C HIS A 389 1.17 5.73 -21.05
N TYR A 390 2.03 6.21 -20.15
CA TYR A 390 3.10 7.13 -20.51
C TYR A 390 4.15 6.47 -21.42
N ARG A 391 4.59 5.25 -21.10
CA ARG A 391 5.53 4.46 -21.94
C ARG A 391 4.97 4.28 -23.35
N TYR A 392 3.74 3.81 -23.47
CA TYR A 392 3.09 3.59 -24.76
C TYR A 392 3.00 4.90 -25.55
N THR A 393 2.56 5.99 -24.92
CA THR A 393 2.47 7.31 -25.58
C THR A 393 3.83 7.84 -26.03
N LEU A 394 4.87 7.69 -25.20
CA LEU A 394 6.24 8.04 -25.52
C LEU A 394 6.74 7.28 -26.76
N VAL A 395 6.59 5.95 -26.76
CA VAL A 395 7.05 5.08 -27.86
C VAL A 395 6.28 5.37 -29.15
N GLN A 396 4.95 5.51 -29.08
CA GLN A 396 4.12 5.85 -30.23
C GLN A 396 4.51 7.21 -30.83
N ARG A 397 4.80 8.22 -30.00
CA ARG A 397 5.26 9.52 -30.49
C ARG A 397 6.62 9.44 -31.20
N LEU A 398 7.55 8.63 -30.69
CA LEU A 398 8.85 8.41 -31.31
C LEU A 398 8.73 7.61 -32.63
N ASN A 399 7.88 6.59 -32.68
CA ASN A 399 7.61 5.83 -33.90
C ASN A 399 6.90 6.70 -34.96
N GLN A 400 6.01 7.59 -34.54
CA GLN A 400 5.37 8.57 -35.43
C GLN A 400 6.39 9.57 -35.99
N LEU A 401 7.34 10.03 -35.16
CA LEU A 401 8.45 10.86 -35.63
C LEU A 401 9.32 10.15 -36.67
N GLN A 402 9.55 8.84 -36.54
CA GLN A 402 10.22 8.08 -37.60
C GLN A 402 9.41 8.10 -38.90
N ALA A 403 8.09 7.91 -38.82
CA ALA A 403 7.21 7.93 -39.98
C ALA A 403 7.20 9.31 -40.68
N ASP A 404 7.17 10.39 -39.92
CA ASP A 404 6.94 11.73 -40.46
C ASP A 404 8.23 12.51 -40.78
N ALA A 405 9.31 12.29 -40.02
CA ALA A 405 10.51 13.14 -40.05
C ALA A 405 11.76 12.45 -40.60
N VAL A 406 11.72 11.14 -40.88
CA VAL A 406 12.84 10.40 -41.48
C VAL A 406 12.38 9.84 -42.82
N SER A 407 13.02 10.23 -43.92
CA SER A 407 12.65 9.70 -45.24
C SER A 407 12.93 8.19 -45.34
N MET A 408 12.13 7.46 -46.11
CA MET A 408 12.34 6.02 -46.31
C MET A 408 13.68 5.71 -47.02
N ALA A 409 14.08 6.59 -47.94
CA ALA A 409 15.37 6.49 -48.64
C ALA A 409 16.55 6.61 -47.66
N ASP A 410 16.53 7.61 -46.77
CA ASP A 410 17.57 7.76 -45.76
C ASP A 410 17.52 6.61 -44.75
N ASP A 411 16.35 6.18 -44.27
CA ASP A 411 16.22 5.09 -43.30
C ASP A 411 16.74 3.74 -43.84
N THR A 412 16.70 3.52 -45.15
CA THR A 412 17.22 2.29 -45.79
C THR A 412 18.65 2.39 -46.31
N ALA A 413 19.20 3.60 -46.46
CA ALA A 413 20.55 3.84 -46.96
C ALA A 413 21.65 3.15 -46.13
N GLN A 414 22.70 2.66 -46.79
CA GLN A 414 23.86 1.99 -46.16
C GLN A 414 25.22 2.59 -46.58
N ASP A 415 25.20 3.63 -47.42
CA ASP A 415 26.39 4.33 -47.88
C ASP A 415 27.04 5.21 -46.80
N ALA A 416 28.24 5.72 -47.11
CA ALA A 416 28.95 6.64 -46.24
C ALA A 416 28.09 7.89 -45.96
N GLY A 417 27.87 8.19 -44.67
CA GLY A 417 27.03 9.31 -44.23
C GLY A 417 25.55 8.96 -44.05
N ALA A 418 25.09 7.74 -44.38
CA ALA A 418 23.71 7.32 -44.17
C ALA A 418 23.25 7.47 -42.71
N ASP A 419 24.10 7.14 -41.74
CA ASP A 419 23.76 7.30 -40.31
C ASP A 419 23.47 8.77 -39.94
N GLN A 420 24.14 9.74 -40.57
CA GLN A 420 23.93 11.16 -40.28
C GLN A 420 22.61 11.67 -40.89
N ARG A 421 22.27 11.24 -42.11
CA ARG A 421 21.02 11.63 -42.78
C ARG A 421 19.76 11.11 -42.10
N LYS A 422 19.88 10.03 -41.32
CA LYS A 422 18.78 9.43 -40.52
C LYS A 422 18.53 10.12 -39.17
N ARG A 423 19.34 11.12 -38.79
CA ARG A 423 19.23 11.78 -37.47
C ARG A 423 18.25 12.95 -37.57
N ILE A 424 17.38 13.07 -36.57
CA ILE A 424 16.53 14.25 -36.41
C ILE A 424 16.95 15.04 -35.16
N SER A 425 16.53 16.30 -35.11
CA SER A 425 16.91 17.23 -34.03
C SER A 425 16.49 16.75 -32.65
N ALA A 426 17.38 16.92 -31.66
CA ALA A 426 17.10 16.64 -30.26
C ALA A 426 15.97 17.43 -29.64
N ALA A 427 15.59 18.55 -30.27
CA ALA A 427 14.44 19.34 -29.87
C ALA A 427 13.12 18.54 -29.89
N HIS A 428 13.05 17.40 -30.59
CA HIS A 428 11.86 16.56 -30.62
C HIS A 428 11.59 15.84 -29.29
N TRP A 429 12.59 15.21 -28.67
CA TRP A 429 12.41 14.52 -27.39
C TRP A 429 12.43 15.47 -26.20
N GLN A 430 13.13 16.61 -26.29
CA GLN A 430 13.07 17.67 -25.27
C GLN A 430 11.67 18.30 -25.13
N ARG A 431 10.81 18.15 -26.15
CA ARG A 431 9.40 18.60 -26.14
C ARG A 431 8.42 17.52 -25.66
N ILE A 432 8.91 16.36 -25.25
CA ILE A 432 8.06 15.30 -24.71
C ILE A 432 7.76 15.65 -23.24
N PRO A 433 6.48 15.70 -22.83
CA PRO A 433 6.12 15.99 -21.45
C PRO A 433 6.79 15.00 -20.49
N VAL A 434 7.32 15.50 -19.38
CA VAL A 434 7.88 14.67 -18.31
C VAL A 434 6.77 13.86 -17.63
N PHE A 435 7.03 12.60 -17.32
CA PHE A 435 6.11 11.78 -16.53
C PHE A 435 5.83 12.43 -15.17
N ARG A 436 4.55 12.60 -14.83
CA ARG A 436 4.10 13.05 -13.52
C ARG A 436 3.01 12.11 -13.01
N PHE A 437 3.31 11.42 -11.92
CA PHE A 437 2.34 10.56 -11.26
C PHE A 437 1.22 11.40 -10.66
N THR A 438 -0.02 11.03 -10.96
CA THR A 438 -1.21 11.63 -10.37
C THR A 438 -1.75 10.69 -9.29
N PRO A 439 -1.65 11.04 -7.99
CA PRO A 439 -2.18 10.23 -6.90
C PRO A 439 -3.71 10.18 -6.93
N ALA A 440 -4.31 9.37 -6.05
CA ALA A 440 -5.76 9.39 -5.92
C ALA A 440 -6.22 10.76 -5.41
N SER A 441 -7.43 11.17 -5.79
CA SER A 441 -8.08 12.25 -5.06
C SER A 441 -8.45 11.78 -3.65
N ASN A 442 -8.46 12.69 -2.67
CA ASN A 442 -8.89 12.36 -1.31
C ASN A 442 -10.28 11.69 -1.26
N ALA A 443 -11.20 12.09 -2.14
CA ALA A 443 -12.52 11.48 -2.22
C ALA A 443 -12.45 10.00 -2.65
N GLU A 444 -11.56 9.67 -3.58
CA GLU A 444 -11.30 8.27 -3.94
C GLU A 444 -10.67 7.52 -2.78
N VAL A 445 -9.65 8.07 -2.10
CA VAL A 445 -9.01 7.45 -0.93
C VAL A 445 -10.03 7.13 0.16
N VAL A 446 -10.86 8.11 0.53
CA VAL A 446 -11.90 7.95 1.56
C VAL A 446 -12.94 6.91 1.15
N ARG A 447 -13.38 6.91 -0.11
CA ARG A 447 -14.28 5.88 -0.64
C ARG A 447 -13.64 4.50 -0.57
N ALA A 448 -12.36 4.41 -0.89
CA ALA A 448 -11.58 3.16 -0.84
C ALA A 448 -11.46 2.61 0.60
N ALA A 449 -11.45 3.50 1.60
CA ALA A 449 -11.37 3.18 3.02
C ALA A 449 -12.75 3.00 3.71
N ALA A 450 -13.86 3.33 3.04
CA ALA A 450 -15.19 3.34 3.66
C ALA A 450 -15.63 1.97 4.21
N VAL A 451 -15.46 0.90 3.43
CA VAL A 451 -15.79 -0.47 3.85
C VAL A 451 -14.95 -0.92 5.06
N PRO A 452 -13.60 -0.84 5.03
CA PRO A 452 -12.81 -1.25 6.19
C PRO A 452 -13.01 -0.33 7.41
N LEU A 453 -13.32 0.97 7.23
CA LEU A 453 -13.76 1.83 8.33
C LEU A 453 -15.07 1.33 8.96
N GLY A 454 -16.04 0.93 8.14
CA GLY A 454 -17.29 0.31 8.60
C GLY A 454 -17.06 -0.98 9.37
N LEU A 455 -16.09 -1.80 8.97
CA LEU A 455 -15.70 -3.03 9.68
C LEU A 455 -15.07 -2.73 11.05
N ILE A 456 -14.21 -1.70 11.15
CA ILE A 456 -13.66 -1.26 12.45
C ILE A 456 -14.79 -0.76 13.36
N ALA A 457 -15.75 0.01 12.82
CA ALA A 457 -16.91 0.45 13.58
C ALA A 457 -17.79 -0.73 14.03
N ALA A 458 -17.97 -1.75 13.18
CA ALA A 458 -18.68 -2.97 13.54
C ALA A 458 -17.96 -3.73 14.68
N TRP A 459 -16.62 -3.79 14.66
CA TRP A 459 -15.83 -4.34 15.76
C TRP A 459 -16.00 -3.55 17.06
N MET A 460 -16.11 -2.23 16.99
CA MET A 460 -16.38 -1.39 18.16
C MET A 460 -17.75 -1.70 18.77
N LEU A 461 -18.77 -1.83 17.92
CA LEU A 461 -20.11 -2.25 18.35
C LEU A 461 -20.08 -3.66 18.94
N ALA A 462 -19.38 -4.60 18.31
CA ALA A 462 -19.24 -5.98 18.80
C ALA A 462 -18.55 -6.01 20.17
N ALA A 463 -17.45 -5.26 20.35
CA ALA A 463 -16.74 -5.14 21.62
C ALA A 463 -17.64 -4.56 22.71
N TRP A 464 -18.43 -3.53 22.41
CA TRP A 464 -19.41 -2.97 23.34
C TRP A 464 -20.52 -3.96 23.70
N CYS A 465 -21.08 -4.68 22.72
CA CYS A 465 -22.06 -5.73 22.98
C CYS A 465 -21.49 -6.84 23.87
N MET A 466 -20.24 -7.27 23.61
CA MET A 466 -19.53 -8.24 24.46
C MET A 466 -19.33 -7.73 25.88
N LEU A 467 -18.92 -6.47 26.05
CA LEU A 467 -18.78 -5.84 27.36
C LEU A 467 -20.11 -5.82 28.13
N LEU A 468 -21.21 -5.44 27.49
CA LEU A 468 -22.53 -5.39 28.12
C LEU A 468 -23.02 -6.79 28.50
N ALA A 469 -22.83 -7.78 27.62
CA ALA A 469 -23.21 -9.17 27.88
C ALA A 469 -22.39 -9.79 29.02
N ALA A 470 -21.07 -9.58 29.02
CA ALA A 470 -20.18 -10.02 30.08
C ALA A 470 -20.51 -9.31 31.42
N GLY A 471 -20.75 -8.00 31.40
CA GLY A 471 -21.09 -7.19 32.57
C GLY A 471 -22.37 -7.61 33.29
N ARG A 472 -23.34 -8.23 32.58
CA ARG A 472 -24.55 -8.81 33.21
C ARG A 472 -24.23 -9.99 34.13
N ARG A 473 -23.19 -10.76 33.80
CA ARG A 473 -22.78 -11.97 34.54
C ARG A 473 -21.87 -11.65 35.73
N VAL A 474 -21.28 -10.46 35.76
CA VAL A 474 -20.38 -10.01 36.82
C VAL A 474 -21.13 -9.87 38.16
N GLY A 475 -20.63 -10.54 39.20
CA GLY A 475 -21.18 -10.44 40.56
C GLY A 475 -22.45 -11.27 40.82
N VAL A 476 -22.95 -12.03 39.84
CA VAL A 476 -23.97 -13.05 40.05
C VAL A 476 -23.27 -14.33 40.51
N ALA A 477 -23.73 -14.96 41.59
CA ALA A 477 -23.18 -16.22 42.06
C ALA A 477 -23.15 -17.25 40.91
N ARG A 478 -21.97 -17.82 40.65
CA ARG A 478 -21.73 -18.94 39.74
C ARG A 478 -21.12 -20.10 40.50
#